data_AF-A0A5Q2TTV6-F1
#
_entry.id   AF-A0A5Q2TTV6-F1
#
_cell.length_a   1.000
_cell.length_b   1.000
_cell.length_c   1.000
_cell.angle_alpha   90.00
_cell.angle_beta   90.00
_cell.angle_gamma   90.00
#
_symmetry.space_group_name_H-M   'P 1'
#
loop_
_entity.id
_entity.type
_entity.pdbx_description
1 polymer ?
#
loop_
_entity_poly.entity_id
_entity_poly.type
_entity_poly.pdbx_seq_one_letter_code
_entity_poly.pdbx_strand_id
1 'polypeptide(L)'
;MRFEDILKDSEKMIYHIMHKYQIRDVEGEFYQEGLIAVWNAYQNYDPSKSKFSTYAYYGITRRFINKIRKENRERDQFQDWFNQVTIEDLLVVDELKVDTPLLLDIQKELTDKQWCWFDKFVLKDLSVRTIAEEEGVTENAVKNWGKLARKKVQKVMMEKEYI
;
A
#
# COMPACT_ATOMS: atom_id res chain seq x y z
N MET A 1 -3.87 45.74 -19.44
CA MET A 1 -3.79 44.34 -19.92
C MET A 1 -4.78 43.53 -19.12
N ARG A 2 -5.77 42.90 -19.77
CA ARG A 2 -6.72 42.05 -19.05
C ARG A 2 -6.08 40.70 -18.79
N PHE A 3 -6.46 40.05 -17.69
CA PHE A 3 -5.86 38.79 -17.30
C PHE A 3 -6.21 37.66 -18.28
N GLU A 4 -7.40 37.69 -18.91
CA GLU A 4 -7.81 36.63 -19.84
C GLU A 4 -6.89 36.53 -21.07
N ASP A 5 -6.38 37.66 -21.55
CA ASP A 5 -5.46 37.70 -22.69
C ASP A 5 -4.10 37.09 -22.32
N ILE A 6 -3.63 37.37 -21.10
CA ILE A 6 -2.37 36.85 -20.54
C ILE A 6 -2.43 35.35 -20.34
N LEU A 7 -3.59 34.87 -19.89
CA LEU A 7 -3.81 33.47 -19.58
C LEU A 7 -3.57 32.59 -20.81
N LYS A 8 -4.14 32.97 -21.96
CA LYS A 8 -3.98 32.26 -23.24
C LYS A 8 -2.52 32.14 -23.67
N ASP A 9 -1.75 33.21 -23.57
CA ASP A 9 -0.33 33.19 -23.94
C ASP A 9 0.51 32.38 -22.95
N SER A 10 0.11 32.40 -21.68
CA SER A 10 0.80 31.71 -20.61
C SER A 10 0.54 30.19 -20.62
N GLU A 11 -0.60 29.71 -21.10
CA GLU A 11 -0.85 28.27 -21.26
C GLU A 11 0.18 27.60 -22.16
N LYS A 12 0.47 28.19 -23.32
CA LYS A 12 1.50 27.68 -24.24
C LYS A 12 2.87 27.66 -23.57
N MET A 13 3.17 28.68 -22.76
CA MET A 13 4.41 28.76 -22.01
C MET A 13 4.51 27.67 -20.93
N ILE A 14 3.42 27.41 -20.21
CA ILE A 14 3.30 26.35 -19.21
C ILE A 14 3.61 25.00 -19.86
N TYR A 15 2.87 24.63 -20.92
CA TYR A 15 3.09 23.35 -21.61
C TYR A 15 4.50 23.24 -22.21
N HIS A 16 5.03 24.32 -22.78
CA HIS A 16 6.40 24.35 -23.26
C HIS A 16 7.42 24.01 -22.15
N ILE A 17 7.26 24.62 -20.97
CA ILE A 17 8.14 24.37 -19.82
C ILE A 17 7.93 22.95 -19.29
N MET A 18 6.70 22.43 -19.24
CA MET A 18 6.41 21.04 -18.86
C MET A 18 7.15 20.06 -19.78
N HIS A 19 7.05 20.26 -21.09
CA HIS A 19 7.77 19.45 -22.08
C HIS A 19 9.29 19.56 -21.92
N LYS A 20 9.82 20.77 -21.71
CA LYS A 20 11.26 21.01 -21.50
C LYS A 20 11.82 20.21 -20.32
N TYR A 21 11.05 20.11 -19.23
CA TYR A 21 11.45 19.34 -18.05
C TYR A 21 10.92 17.91 -18.04
N GLN A 22 10.36 17.42 -19.17
CA GLN A 22 9.83 16.07 -19.32
C GLN A 22 8.78 15.70 -18.25
N ILE A 23 8.00 16.69 -17.81
CA ILE A 23 6.95 16.52 -16.81
C ILE A 23 5.77 15.79 -17.45
N ARG A 24 5.38 14.65 -16.86
CA ARG A 24 4.14 13.95 -17.19
C ARG A 24 3.09 14.27 -16.13
N ASP A 25 2.20 15.18 -16.46
CA ASP A 25 1.23 15.74 -15.52
C ASP A 25 -0.14 15.08 -15.66
N VAL A 26 -0.25 13.84 -15.18
CA VAL A 26 -1.49 13.05 -15.32
C VAL A 26 -2.65 13.70 -14.55
N GLU A 27 -2.38 14.19 -13.34
CA GLU A 27 -3.38 14.78 -12.45
C GLU A 27 -3.53 16.31 -12.61
N GLY A 28 -2.70 16.94 -13.45
CA GLY A 28 -2.78 18.38 -13.75
C GLY A 28 -2.17 19.32 -12.70
N GLU A 29 -1.38 18.79 -11.75
CA GLU A 29 -0.80 19.57 -10.66
C GLU A 29 0.24 20.59 -11.14
N PHE A 30 1.06 20.23 -12.13
CA PHE A 30 2.04 21.15 -12.70
C PHE A 30 1.37 22.25 -13.51
N TYR A 31 0.32 21.92 -14.26
CA TYR A 31 -0.47 22.92 -14.95
C TYR A 31 -1.07 23.93 -13.97
N GLN A 32 -1.66 23.46 -12.85
CA GLN A 32 -2.19 24.32 -11.80
C GLN A 32 -1.12 25.24 -11.17
N GLU A 33 0.05 24.69 -10.81
CA GLU A 33 1.18 25.48 -10.31
C GLU A 33 1.65 26.53 -11.33
N GLY A 34 1.59 26.20 -12.62
CA GLY A 34 1.87 27.13 -13.71
C GLY A 34 0.90 28.30 -13.71
N LEU A 35 -0.41 28.04 -13.60
CA LEU A 35 -1.43 29.08 -13.51
C LEU A 35 -1.24 29.98 -12.28
N ILE A 36 -0.95 29.39 -11.13
CA ILE A 36 -0.65 30.13 -9.89
C ILE A 36 0.58 31.01 -10.08
N ALA A 37 1.62 30.52 -10.76
CA ALA A 37 2.82 31.30 -11.05
C ALA A 37 2.51 32.50 -11.94
N VAL A 38 1.67 32.31 -12.96
CA VAL A 38 1.22 33.38 -13.87
C VAL A 38 0.40 34.42 -13.15
N TRP A 39 -0.53 34.01 -12.29
CA TRP A 39 -1.32 34.94 -11.46
C TRP A 39 -0.42 35.78 -10.57
N ASN A 40 0.54 35.15 -9.88
CA ASN A 40 1.51 35.87 -9.06
C ASN A 40 2.39 36.82 -9.89
N ALA A 41 2.79 36.39 -11.09
CA ALA A 41 3.56 37.24 -12.00
C ALA A 41 2.73 38.47 -12.42
N TYR A 42 1.44 38.28 -12.74
CA TYR A 42 0.54 39.37 -13.10
C TYR A 42 0.40 40.42 -11.99
N GLN A 43 0.23 39.99 -10.74
CA GLN A 43 0.06 40.87 -9.59
C GLN A 43 1.32 41.68 -9.26
N ASN A 44 2.51 41.11 -9.48
CA ASN A 44 3.78 41.69 -9.03
C ASN A 44 4.65 42.21 -10.18
N TYR A 45 4.13 42.24 -11.40
CA TYR A 45 4.91 42.61 -12.58
C TYR A 45 5.29 44.09 -12.56
N ASP A 46 6.56 44.36 -12.83
CA ASP A 46 7.12 45.68 -12.98
C ASP A 46 7.60 45.88 -14.43
N PRO A 47 6.89 46.70 -15.23
CA PRO A 47 7.26 46.98 -16.62
C PRO A 47 8.65 47.60 -16.80
N SER A 48 9.21 48.24 -15.76
CA SER A 48 10.53 48.86 -15.84
C SER A 48 11.67 47.84 -15.86
N LYS A 49 11.44 46.61 -15.39
CA LYS A 49 12.49 45.59 -15.20
C LYS A 49 12.64 44.63 -16.36
N SER A 50 11.53 44.22 -16.99
CA SER A 50 11.55 43.23 -18.07
C SER A 50 10.21 43.18 -18.82
N LYS A 51 10.14 42.44 -19.93
CA LYS A 51 8.86 42.06 -20.55
C LYS A 51 8.12 41.06 -19.66
N PHE A 52 6.79 41.15 -19.62
CA PHE A 52 5.95 40.26 -18.82
C PHE A 52 6.22 38.78 -19.12
N SER A 53 6.33 38.40 -20.39
CA SER A 53 6.58 37.01 -20.80
C SER A 53 7.88 36.45 -20.22
N THR A 54 8.93 37.27 -20.16
CA THR A 54 10.20 36.89 -19.53
C THR A 54 10.02 36.68 -18.04
N TYR A 55 9.35 37.61 -17.35
CA TYR A 55 9.11 37.50 -15.91
C TYR A 55 8.25 36.27 -15.55
N ALA A 56 7.15 36.05 -16.29
CA ALA A 56 6.28 34.91 -16.12
C ALA A 56 7.01 33.58 -16.39
N TYR A 57 7.84 33.51 -17.45
CA TYR A 57 8.64 32.33 -17.76
C TYR A 57 9.54 31.91 -16.60
N TYR A 58 10.26 32.87 -16.01
CA TYR A 58 11.10 32.60 -14.85
C TYR A 58 10.27 32.22 -13.62
N GLY A 59 9.11 32.85 -13.41
CA GLY A 59 8.18 32.51 -12.33
C GLY A 59 7.69 31.07 -12.40
N ILE A 60 7.18 30.65 -13.57
CA ILE A 60 6.70 29.29 -13.82
C ILE A 60 7.85 28.29 -13.68
N THR A 61 8.98 28.55 -14.32
CA THR A 61 10.16 27.67 -14.27
C THR A 61 10.62 27.45 -12.84
N ARG A 62 10.70 28.51 -12.03
CA ARG A 62 11.09 28.41 -10.62
C ARG A 62 10.09 27.59 -9.82
N ARG A 63 8.79 27.79 -10.04
CA ARG A 63 7.74 26.98 -9.38
C ARG A 63 7.89 25.50 -9.71
N PHE A 64 8.10 25.16 -10.98
CA PHE A 64 8.23 23.77 -11.41
C PHE A 64 9.48 23.11 -10.84
N ILE A 65 10.64 23.78 -10.89
CA ILE A 65 11.88 23.25 -10.32
C ILE A 65 11.71 22.98 -8.82
N ASN A 66 11.05 23.89 -8.09
CA ASN A 66 10.80 23.69 -6.67
C ASN A 66 9.87 22.50 -6.41
N LYS A 67 8.82 22.32 -7.22
CA LYS A 67 7.91 21.18 -7.11
C LYS A 67 8.63 19.85 -7.40
N ILE A 68 9.40 19.77 -8.49
CA ILE A 68 10.21 18.59 -8.83
C ILE A 68 11.17 18.24 -7.68
N ARG A 69 11.86 19.24 -7.11
CA ARG A 69 12.78 19.02 -5.98
C ARG A 69 12.06 18.50 -4.74
N LYS A 70 10.86 18.99 -4.47
CA LYS A 70 10.03 18.54 -3.35
C LYS A 70 9.61 17.08 -3.56
N GLU A 71 9.07 16.75 -4.74
CA GLU A 71 8.64 15.39 -5.07
C GLU A 71 9.80 14.39 -5.05
N ASN A 72 10.98 14.77 -5.55
CA ASN A 72 12.17 13.92 -5.47
C ASN A 72 12.58 13.66 -4.01
N ARG A 73 12.55 14.69 -3.16
CA ARG A 73 12.87 14.54 -1.73
C ARG A 73 11.88 13.61 -1.02
N GLU A 74 10.59 13.76 -1.31
CA GLU A 74 9.55 12.89 -0.74
C GLU A 74 9.72 11.44 -1.22
N ARG A 75 10.05 11.24 -2.50
CA ARG A 75 10.37 9.92 -3.05
C ARG A 75 11.61 9.31 -2.38
N ASP A 76 12.69 10.06 -2.23
CA ASP A 76 13.92 9.57 -1.59
C ASP A 76 13.65 9.18 -0.13
N GLN A 77 12.91 10.00 0.61
CA GLN A 77 12.50 9.70 1.99
C GLN A 77 11.63 8.44 2.07
N PHE A 78 10.69 8.28 1.14
CA PHE A 78 9.85 7.09 1.07
C PHE A 78 10.69 5.84 0.75
N GLN A 79 11.65 5.95 -0.16
CA GLN A 79 12.53 4.85 -0.52
C GLN A 79 13.45 4.47 0.64
N ASP A 80 13.99 5.44 1.36
CA ASP A 80 14.81 5.22 2.56
C ASP A 80 14.01 4.51 3.64
N TRP A 81 12.77 4.95 3.89
CA TRP A 81 11.85 4.27 4.81
C TRP A 81 11.58 2.84 4.34
N PHE A 82 11.21 2.65 3.07
CA PHE A 82 10.92 1.33 2.52
C PHE A 82 12.10 0.36 2.62
N ASN A 83 13.33 0.86 2.43
CA ASN A 83 14.55 0.06 2.57
C ASN A 83 14.86 -0.34 4.01
N GLN A 84 14.34 0.40 5.00
CA GLN A 84 14.52 0.12 6.43
C GLN A 84 13.44 -0.81 6.99
N VAL A 85 12.26 -0.85 6.37
CA VAL A 85 11.15 -1.70 6.79
C VAL A 85 11.45 -3.15 6.44
N THR A 86 11.40 -4.02 7.45
CA THR A 86 11.49 -5.47 7.28
C THR A 86 10.10 -6.08 7.11
N ILE A 87 10.04 -7.33 6.62
CA ILE A 87 8.78 -8.09 6.58
C ILE A 87 8.19 -8.21 7.99
N GLU A 88 9.04 -8.35 9.01
CA GLU A 88 8.63 -8.45 10.41
C GLU A 88 7.95 -7.16 10.92
N ASP A 89 8.37 -5.98 10.47
CA ASP A 89 7.71 -4.70 10.81
C ASP A 89 6.31 -4.55 10.19
N LEU A 90 6.04 -5.27 9.08
CA LEU A 90 4.77 -5.27 8.37
C LEU A 90 3.83 -6.40 8.81
N LEU A 91 4.37 -7.41 9.50
CA LEU A 91 3.58 -8.50 10.06
C LEU A 91 2.84 -7.99 11.29
N VAL A 92 1.54 -7.76 11.14
CA VAL A 92 0.64 -7.82 12.28
C VAL A 92 0.59 -9.29 12.67
N VAL A 93 1.35 -9.68 13.69
CA VAL A 93 1.12 -10.95 14.37
C VAL A 93 -0.28 -10.83 14.94
N ASP A 94 -1.25 -11.43 14.25
CA ASP A 94 -2.50 -11.82 14.86
C ASP A 94 -2.10 -12.85 15.91
N GLU A 95 -1.78 -12.37 17.12
CA GLU A 95 -1.85 -13.18 18.31
C GLU A 95 -3.33 -13.56 18.42
N LEU A 96 -3.75 -14.54 17.61
CA LEU A 96 -4.90 -15.32 17.93
C LEU A 96 -4.66 -15.72 19.37
N LYS A 97 -5.40 -15.09 20.29
CA LYS A 97 -5.52 -15.54 21.67
C LYS A 97 -6.30 -16.85 21.61
N VAL A 98 -5.74 -17.84 20.93
CA VAL A 98 -6.19 -19.19 21.04
C VAL A 98 -5.88 -19.53 22.47
N ASP A 99 -6.93 -19.76 23.25
CA ASP A 99 -6.80 -20.09 24.65
C ASP A 99 -5.87 -21.31 24.76
N THR A 100 -4.63 -21.08 25.18
CA THR A 100 -3.58 -22.11 25.27
C THR A 100 -4.07 -23.32 26.07
N PRO A 101 -4.80 -23.14 27.19
CA PRO A 101 -5.51 -24.25 27.86
C PRO A 101 -6.47 -25.02 26.95
N LEU A 102 -7.33 -24.36 26.17
CA LEU A 102 -8.25 -25.03 25.23
C LEU A 102 -7.51 -25.86 24.18
N LEU A 103 -6.42 -25.33 23.60
CA LEU A 103 -5.61 -26.08 22.63
C LEU A 103 -5.01 -27.34 23.24
N LEU A 104 -4.49 -27.26 24.46
CA LEU A 104 -3.92 -28.40 25.17
C LEU A 104 -4.99 -29.46 25.46
N ASP A 105 -6.21 -29.04 25.80
CA ASP A 105 -7.30 -29.98 26.06
C ASP A 105 -7.83 -30.63 24.78
N ILE A 106 -7.89 -29.89 23.66
CA ILE A 106 -8.16 -30.48 22.35
C ILE A 106 -7.07 -31.49 21.97
N GLN A 107 -5.79 -31.15 22.16
CA GLN A 107 -4.67 -32.00 21.80
C GLN A 107 -4.71 -33.35 22.54
N LYS A 108 -5.07 -33.36 23.82
CA LYS A 108 -5.17 -34.58 24.65
C LYS A 108 -6.24 -35.55 24.15
N GLU A 109 -7.32 -35.05 23.57
CA GLU A 109 -8.45 -35.89 23.11
C GLU A 109 -8.24 -36.44 21.68
N LEU A 110 -7.36 -35.82 20.90
CA LEU A 110 -7.08 -36.22 19.52
C LEU A 110 -5.95 -37.27 19.46
N THR A 111 -6.05 -38.19 18.49
CA THR A 111 -4.91 -39.06 18.13
C THR A 111 -3.88 -38.29 17.32
N ASP A 112 -2.65 -38.78 17.20
CA ASP A 112 -1.58 -38.10 16.43
C ASP A 112 -2.00 -37.71 15.01
N LYS A 113 -2.73 -38.58 14.31
CA LYS A 113 -3.24 -38.28 12.96
C LYS A 113 -4.39 -37.27 12.94
N GLN A 114 -5.23 -37.27 13.98
CA GLN A 114 -6.28 -36.27 14.15
C GLN A 114 -5.70 -34.90 14.54
N TRP A 115 -4.67 -34.89 15.40
CA TRP A 115 -3.91 -33.70 15.77
C TRP A 115 -3.13 -33.14 14.58
N CYS A 116 -2.48 -34.00 13.79
CA CYS A 116 -1.81 -33.59 12.55
C CYS A 116 -2.79 -32.89 11.59
N TRP A 117 -4.00 -33.44 11.42
CA TRP A 117 -5.05 -32.73 10.68
C TRP A 117 -5.41 -31.40 11.33
N PHE A 118 -5.64 -31.35 12.65
CA PHE A 118 -6.03 -30.13 13.35
C PHE A 118 -4.97 -29.02 13.23
N ASP A 119 -3.70 -29.32 13.52
CA ASP A 119 -2.59 -28.37 13.39
C ASP A 119 -2.42 -27.89 11.94
N LYS A 120 -2.31 -28.81 10.98
CA LYS A 120 -2.01 -28.45 9.60
C LYS A 120 -3.18 -27.80 8.86
N PHE A 121 -4.40 -28.34 9.03
CA PHE A 121 -5.57 -27.87 8.31
C PHE A 121 -6.27 -26.71 9.04
N VAL A 122 -6.42 -26.78 10.37
CA VAL A 122 -7.21 -25.78 11.13
C VAL A 122 -6.34 -24.62 11.61
N LEU A 123 -5.13 -24.88 12.11
CA LEU A 123 -4.25 -23.81 12.64
C LEU A 123 -3.37 -23.16 11.57
N LYS A 124 -2.93 -23.93 10.56
CA LYS A 124 -1.99 -23.49 9.52
C LYS A 124 -2.61 -23.30 8.14
N ASP A 125 -3.92 -23.50 8.01
CA ASP A 125 -4.71 -23.34 6.78
C ASP A 125 -4.14 -24.08 5.55
N LEU A 126 -3.46 -25.22 5.76
CA LEU A 126 -2.94 -26.03 4.66
C LEU A 126 -4.06 -26.82 3.98
N SER A 127 -3.94 -27.00 2.67
CA SER A 127 -4.90 -27.78 1.90
C SER A 127 -4.82 -29.28 2.25
N VAL A 128 -5.96 -29.98 2.15
CA VAL A 128 -6.03 -31.45 2.32
C VAL A 128 -5.02 -32.17 1.42
N ARG A 129 -4.84 -31.66 0.20
CA ARG A 129 -3.89 -32.20 -0.78
C ARG A 129 -2.45 -32.07 -0.29
N THR A 130 -2.06 -30.87 0.17
CA THR A 130 -0.72 -30.60 0.71
C THR A 130 -0.41 -31.52 1.89
N ILE A 131 -1.38 -31.68 2.81
CA ILE A 131 -1.22 -32.56 3.98
C ILE A 131 -1.07 -34.03 3.56
N ALA A 132 -1.84 -34.48 2.56
CA ALA A 132 -1.77 -35.84 2.05
C ALA A 132 -0.41 -36.13 1.40
N GLU A 133 0.12 -35.18 0.63
CA GLU A 133 1.45 -35.24 0.02
C GLU A 133 2.56 -35.28 1.09
N GLU A 134 2.51 -34.41 2.10
CA GLU A 134 3.49 -34.38 3.21
C GLU A 134 3.49 -35.65 4.07
N GLU A 135 2.30 -36.18 4.38
CA GLU A 135 2.14 -37.34 5.24
C GLU A 135 2.24 -38.68 4.48
N GLY A 136 2.38 -38.63 3.15
CA GLY A 136 2.46 -39.81 2.30
C GLY A 136 1.18 -40.66 2.29
N VAL A 137 0.01 -40.03 2.41
CA VAL A 137 -1.29 -40.71 2.48
C VAL A 137 -2.25 -40.23 1.38
N THR A 138 -3.43 -40.84 1.28
CA THR A 138 -4.47 -40.36 0.36
C THR A 138 -5.24 -39.17 0.94
N GLU A 139 -5.75 -38.28 0.09
CA GLU A 139 -6.62 -37.18 0.53
C GLU A 139 -7.84 -37.67 1.34
N ASN A 140 -8.37 -38.85 1.00
CA ASN A 140 -9.49 -39.45 1.71
C ASN A 140 -9.11 -39.84 3.15
N ALA A 141 -7.86 -40.25 3.40
CA ALA A 141 -7.38 -40.50 4.76
C ALA A 141 -7.37 -39.21 5.59
N VAL A 142 -6.84 -38.11 5.03
CA VAL A 142 -6.82 -36.78 5.69
C VAL A 142 -8.24 -36.27 5.97
N LYS A 143 -9.16 -36.41 4.99
CA LYS A 143 -10.59 -36.08 5.19
C LYS A 143 -11.23 -36.91 6.31
N ASN A 144 -10.87 -38.19 6.41
CA ASN A 144 -11.38 -39.07 7.48
C ASN A 144 -10.82 -38.67 8.86
N TRP A 145 -9.55 -38.29 8.95
CA TRP A 145 -8.98 -37.74 10.20
C TRP A 145 -9.76 -36.52 10.67
N GLY A 146 -10.05 -35.58 9.77
CA GLY A 146 -10.86 -34.40 10.08
C GLY A 146 -12.29 -34.72 10.48
N LYS A 147 -12.96 -35.67 9.80
CA LYS A 147 -14.32 -36.10 10.16
C LYS A 147 -14.41 -36.63 11.59
N LEU A 148 -13.41 -37.39 12.03
CA LEU A 148 -13.36 -37.96 13.38
C LEU A 148 -12.90 -36.92 14.42
N ALA A 149 -11.91 -36.09 14.07
CA ALA A 149 -11.38 -35.05 14.94
C ALA A 149 -12.44 -34.00 15.30
N ARG A 150 -13.23 -33.52 14.32
CA ARG A 150 -14.27 -32.50 14.53
C ARG A 150 -15.24 -32.85 15.65
N LYS A 151 -15.68 -34.11 15.73
CA LYS A 151 -16.61 -34.56 16.79
C LYS A 151 -16.00 -34.43 18.19
N LYS A 152 -14.70 -34.74 18.32
CA LYS A 152 -13.98 -34.65 19.58
C LYS A 152 -13.67 -33.20 19.96
N VAL A 153 -13.20 -32.40 19.00
CA VAL A 153 -12.98 -30.96 19.17
C VAL A 153 -14.26 -30.28 19.67
N GLN A 154 -15.39 -30.56 19.02
CA GLN A 154 -16.68 -29.99 19.38
C GLN A 154 -17.11 -30.38 20.80
N LYS A 155 -16.86 -31.64 21.20
CA LYS A 155 -17.14 -32.10 22.57
C LYS A 155 -16.32 -31.33 23.59
N VAL A 156 -15.01 -31.17 23.38
CA VAL A 156 -14.13 -30.40 24.28
C VAL A 156 -14.57 -28.94 24.36
N MET A 157 -14.93 -28.34 23.23
CA MET A 157 -15.41 -26.95 23.21
C MET A 157 -16.72 -26.76 23.99
N MET A 158 -17.66 -27.70 23.91
CA MET A 158 -18.89 -27.67 24.73
C MET A 158 -18.60 -27.85 26.22
N GLU A 159 -17.73 -28.81 26.59
CA GLU A 159 -17.36 -29.08 28.00
C GLU A 159 -16.65 -27.90 28.66
N LYS A 160 -16.01 -27.06 27.86
CA LYS A 160 -15.28 -25.86 28.30
C LYS A 160 -16.08 -24.57 28.10
N GLU A 161 -17.35 -24.66 27.72
CA GLU A 161 -18.28 -23.55 27.53
C GLU A 161 -17.83 -22.52 26.47
N TYR A 162 -17.09 -22.96 25.45
CA TYR A 162 -16.69 -22.11 24.31
C TYR A 162 -17.78 -22.01 23.23
N ILE A 163 -18.69 -22.99 23.16
CA ILE A 163 -19.82 -23.08 22.23
C ILE A 163 -21.03 -23.74 22.88
#